data_AF-A0A1L8CJ63-F1
#
_entry.id   AF-A0A1L8CJ63-F1
#
_cell.length_a   1.000
_cell.length_b   1.000
_cell.length_c   1.000
_cell.angle_alpha   90.00
_cell.angle_beta   90.00
_cell.angle_gamma   90.00
#
_symmetry.space_group_name_H-M   'P 1'
#
loop_
_entity.id
_entity.type
_entity.pdbx_description
1 polymer ?
#
loop_
_entity_poly.entity_id
_entity_poly.type
_entity_poly.pdbx_seq_one_letter_code
_entity_poly.pdbx_strand_id
1 'polypeptide(L)'
;MFSDKDPKELVIKNVIENNLKQSIEDGVVWIITGGQMGVEQWTVEVADLLKEEYPDEFQISMMLPFKEFGNQWNEQNQMKLSQSINKVDFSASVSNDPYKSPMQLRAYQDFMLNHTDRALLIYDVDNPGKTQYDYEQIKRFSEIHDYDYHLIDFDELQEAANEYQNNLNNFEE
;
A
#
# COMPACT_ATOMS: atom_id res chain seq x y z
N MET A 1 16.87 -17.01 13.96
CA MET A 1 17.72 -15.99 13.32
C MET A 1 16.78 -14.83 13.02
N PHE A 2 16.71 -13.85 13.93
CA PHE A 2 15.77 -12.73 13.79
C PHE A 2 16.11 -12.01 12.49
N SER A 3 15.14 -11.89 11.58
CA SER A 3 15.35 -11.04 10.41
C SER A 3 15.58 -9.62 10.93
N ASP A 4 16.60 -8.91 10.42
CA ASP A 4 16.92 -7.51 10.74
C ASP A 4 15.80 -6.51 10.35
N LYS A 5 14.58 -6.99 10.08
CA LYS A 5 13.42 -6.15 9.77
C LYS A 5 12.83 -5.59 11.05
N ASP A 6 12.45 -4.32 11.00
CA ASP A 6 11.77 -3.63 12.08
C ASP A 6 10.50 -4.42 12.47
N PRO A 7 10.29 -4.78 13.75
CA PRO A 7 9.07 -5.44 14.21
C PRO A 7 7.78 -4.75 13.75
N LYS A 8 7.79 -3.42 13.61
CA LYS A 8 6.65 -2.66 13.09
C LYS A 8 6.37 -2.95 11.62
N GLU A 9 7.41 -3.09 10.80
CA GLU A 9 7.26 -3.46 9.39
C GLU A 9 6.63 -4.85 9.26
N LEU A 10 7.03 -5.80 10.11
CA LEU A 10 6.47 -7.16 10.10
C LEU A 10 4.98 -7.17 10.44
N VAL A 11 4.58 -6.43 11.48
CA VAL A 11 3.17 -6.28 11.85
C VAL A 11 2.37 -5.63 10.72
N ILE A 12 2.86 -4.53 10.15
CA ILE A 12 2.17 -3.85 9.05
C ILE A 12 2.03 -4.77 7.84
N LYS A 13 3.07 -5.54 7.48
CA LYS A 13 3.00 -6.52 6.38
C LYS A 13 1.99 -7.62 6.66
N ASN A 14 1.90 -8.11 7.89
CA ASN A 14 0.88 -9.10 8.27
C ASN A 14 -0.54 -8.53 8.14
N VAL A 15 -0.78 -7.29 8.57
CA VAL A 15 -2.08 -6.64 8.41
C VAL A 15 -2.45 -6.46 6.94
N ILE A 16 -1.49 -6.01 6.12
CA ILE A 16 -1.66 -5.92 4.66
C ILE A 16 -2.01 -7.30 4.09
N GLU A 17 -1.26 -8.35 4.47
CA GLU A 17 -1.46 -9.71 3.99
C GLU A 17 -2.89 -10.20 4.26
N ASN A 18 -3.36 -10.11 5.51
CA ASN A 18 -4.70 -10.57 5.89
C ASN A 18 -5.79 -9.84 5.11
N ASN A 19 -5.68 -8.51 4.97
CA ASN A 19 -6.65 -7.71 4.22
C ASN A 19 -6.62 -8.00 2.71
N LEU A 20 -5.44 -8.23 2.13
CA LEU A 20 -5.32 -8.59 0.73
C LEU A 20 -5.88 -10.00 0.47
N LYS A 21 -5.59 -10.99 1.32
CA LYS A 21 -6.17 -12.34 1.22
C LYS A 21 -7.69 -12.28 1.20
N GLN A 22 -8.28 -11.58 2.16
CA GLN A 22 -9.73 -11.42 2.22
C GLN A 22 -10.28 -10.68 0.98
N SER A 23 -9.58 -9.63 0.53
CA SER A 23 -9.98 -8.91 -0.69
C SER A 23 -9.97 -9.80 -1.93
N ILE A 24 -8.95 -10.64 -2.10
CA ILE A 24 -8.83 -11.60 -3.21
C ILE A 24 -9.95 -12.63 -3.14
N GLU A 25 -10.23 -13.19 -1.97
CA GLU A 25 -11.33 -14.14 -1.73
C GLU A 25 -12.71 -13.52 -2.02
N ASP A 26 -12.87 -12.22 -1.76
CA ASP A 26 -14.04 -11.43 -2.12
C ASP A 26 -14.10 -11.02 -3.61
N GLY A 27 -13.13 -11.47 -4.42
CA GLY A 27 -13.11 -11.31 -5.87
C GLY A 27 -12.34 -10.09 -6.38
N VAL A 28 -11.45 -9.49 -5.59
CA VAL A 28 -10.54 -8.43 -6.09
C VAL A 28 -9.53 -9.03 -7.06
N VAL A 29 -9.52 -8.50 -8.28
CA VAL A 29 -8.64 -8.95 -9.37
C VAL A 29 -7.47 -7.99 -9.65
N TRP A 30 -7.47 -6.80 -9.06
CA TRP A 30 -6.39 -5.81 -9.18
C TRP A 30 -6.06 -5.18 -7.83
N ILE A 31 -4.79 -5.25 -7.46
CA ILE A 31 -4.21 -4.48 -6.36
C ILE A 31 -3.46 -3.30 -6.97
N ILE A 32 -3.95 -2.09 -6.73
CA ILE A 32 -3.39 -0.84 -7.28
C ILE A 32 -2.76 -0.04 -6.14
N THR A 33 -1.47 0.26 -6.26
CA THR A 33 -0.70 0.98 -5.23
C THR A 33 0.20 2.06 -5.86
N GLY A 34 0.79 2.91 -5.02
CA GLY A 34 1.79 3.88 -5.44
C GLY A 34 3.24 3.40 -5.25
N GLY A 35 4.18 4.31 -5.45
CA GLY A 35 5.61 4.06 -5.30
C GLY A 35 6.24 4.58 -4.01
N GLN A 36 5.48 5.17 -3.10
CA GLN A 36 6.01 5.79 -1.88
C GLN A 36 6.68 4.76 -0.97
N MET A 37 7.80 5.14 -0.34
CA MET A 37 8.47 4.27 0.64
C MET A 37 7.55 3.94 1.82
N GLY A 38 7.56 2.68 2.25
CA GLY A 38 6.72 2.18 3.34
C GLY A 38 5.56 1.33 2.80
N VAL A 39 4.35 1.59 3.30
CA VAL A 39 3.13 0.80 3.06
C VAL A 39 2.89 0.49 1.58
N GLU A 40 3.05 1.46 0.68
CA GLU A 40 2.78 1.25 -0.75
C GLU A 40 3.73 0.22 -1.39
N GLN A 41 5.04 0.31 -1.10
CA GLN A 41 6.04 -0.66 -1.56
C GLN A 41 5.93 -2.00 -0.83
N TRP A 42 5.59 -2.00 0.47
CA TRP A 42 5.34 -3.23 1.23
C TRP A 42 4.13 -3.98 0.72
N THR A 43 3.10 -3.26 0.24
CA THR A 43 1.93 -3.86 -0.42
C THR A 43 2.35 -4.65 -1.65
N VAL A 44 3.28 -4.14 -2.46
CA VAL A 44 3.83 -4.90 -3.60
C VAL A 44 4.59 -6.14 -3.13
N GLU A 45 5.41 -6.03 -2.09
CA GLU A 45 6.13 -7.19 -1.56
C GLU A 45 5.19 -8.30 -1.08
N VAL A 46 4.13 -7.93 -0.34
CA VAL A 46 3.16 -8.88 0.21
C VAL A 46 2.31 -9.46 -0.92
N ALA A 47 1.75 -8.63 -1.80
CA ALA A 47 0.95 -9.08 -2.93
C ALA A 47 1.74 -10.00 -3.88
N ASP A 48 3.02 -9.72 -4.13
CA ASP A 48 3.88 -10.59 -4.93
C ASP A 48 4.05 -11.99 -4.32
N LEU A 49 4.17 -12.08 -2.98
CA LEU A 49 4.20 -13.38 -2.28
C LEU A 49 2.86 -14.11 -2.36
N LEU A 50 1.75 -13.38 -2.26
CA LEU A 50 0.39 -13.96 -2.35
C LEU A 50 0.10 -14.59 -3.71
N LYS A 51 0.86 -14.26 -4.76
CA LYS A 51 0.74 -14.97 -6.05
C LYS A 51 1.11 -16.46 -5.95
N GLU A 52 1.88 -16.88 -4.95
CA GLU A 52 2.16 -18.31 -4.70
C GLU A 52 0.92 -19.04 -4.16
N GLU A 53 0.10 -18.35 -3.34
CA GLU A 53 -1.12 -18.89 -2.74
C GLU A 53 -2.34 -18.77 -3.67
N TYR A 54 -2.44 -17.66 -4.42
CA TYR A 54 -3.55 -17.32 -5.32
C TYR A 54 -3.05 -17.08 -6.75
N PRO A 55 -2.50 -18.10 -7.43
CA PRO A 55 -1.93 -17.94 -8.76
C PRO A 55 -3.00 -17.56 -9.79
N ASP A 56 -2.69 -16.57 -10.62
CA ASP A 56 -3.55 -16.05 -11.69
C ASP A 56 -4.90 -15.45 -11.24
N GLU A 57 -5.14 -15.28 -9.93
CA GLU A 57 -6.41 -14.72 -9.41
C GLU A 57 -6.45 -13.19 -9.45
N PHE A 58 -5.29 -12.53 -9.33
CA PHE A 58 -5.19 -11.08 -9.33
C PHE A 58 -3.89 -10.59 -10.00
N GLN A 59 -3.88 -9.29 -10.30
CA GLN A 59 -2.74 -8.57 -10.85
C GLN A 59 -2.35 -7.39 -9.94
N ILE A 60 -1.10 -6.95 -10.02
CA ILE A 60 -0.56 -5.84 -9.25
C ILE A 60 -0.21 -4.70 -10.20
N SER A 61 -0.62 -3.48 -9.85
CA SER A 61 -0.18 -2.27 -10.57
C SER A 61 0.42 -1.23 -9.63
N MET A 62 1.47 -0.57 -10.11
CA MET A 62 2.08 0.59 -9.44
C MET A 62 1.90 1.85 -10.28
N MET A 63 1.18 2.82 -9.75
CA MET A 63 0.99 4.11 -10.38
C MET A 63 1.87 5.15 -9.71
N LEU A 64 2.63 5.89 -10.51
CA LEU A 64 3.48 6.98 -10.01
C LEU A 64 2.84 8.33 -10.34
N PRO A 65 2.95 9.35 -9.49
CA PRO A 65 2.35 10.64 -9.78
C PRO A 65 3.01 11.36 -10.97
N PHE A 66 4.30 11.12 -11.21
CA PHE A 66 5.11 11.76 -12.24
C PHE A 66 6.34 10.90 -12.61
N LYS A 67 7.05 11.25 -13.69
CA LYS A 67 8.30 10.57 -14.08
C LYS A 67 9.46 10.91 -13.16
N GLU A 68 10.45 10.02 -13.07
CA GLU A 68 11.61 10.18 -12.18
C GLU A 68 11.22 10.27 -10.69
N PHE A 69 10.07 9.70 -10.33
CA PHE A 69 9.63 9.61 -8.95
C PHE A 69 10.70 8.91 -8.10
N GLY A 70 11.07 9.54 -6.97
CA GLY A 70 12.09 9.02 -6.07
C GLY A 70 13.54 9.33 -6.44
N ASN A 71 13.81 10.11 -7.51
CA ASN A 71 15.18 10.48 -7.91
C ASN A 71 15.97 11.21 -6.80
N GLN A 72 15.26 11.87 -5.88
CA GLN A 72 15.82 12.59 -4.75
C GLN A 72 16.14 11.70 -3.54
N TRP A 73 15.75 10.42 -3.58
CA TRP A 73 16.05 9.48 -2.51
C TRP A 73 17.50 8.99 -2.58
N ASN A 74 18.00 8.38 -1.50
CA ASN A 74 19.30 7.71 -1.53
C ASN A 74 19.27 6.47 -2.44
N GLU A 75 20.44 5.96 -2.83
CA GLU A 75 20.57 4.82 -3.75
C GLU A 75 19.83 3.57 -3.27
N GLN A 76 19.87 3.30 -1.96
CA GLN A 76 19.19 2.14 -1.39
C GLN A 76 17.68 2.22 -1.60
N ASN A 77 17.08 3.39 -1.39
CA ASN A 77 15.64 3.59 -1.54
C ASN A 77 15.22 3.66 -3.01
N GLN A 78 16.07 4.19 -3.90
CA GLN A 78 15.84 4.10 -5.35
C GLN A 78 15.87 2.64 -5.83
N MET A 79 16.79 1.84 -5.29
CA MET A 79 16.87 0.42 -5.59
C MET A 79 15.61 -0.33 -5.13
N LYS A 80 15.10 -0.05 -3.93
CA LYS A 80 13.84 -0.63 -3.43
C LYS A 80 12.66 -0.31 -4.34
N LEU A 81 12.50 0.96 -4.75
CA LEU A 81 11.46 1.34 -5.70
C LEU A 81 11.59 0.60 -7.04
N SER A 82 12.80 0.53 -7.59
CA SER A 82 13.07 -0.21 -8.82
C SER A 82 12.72 -1.69 -8.69
N GLN A 83 13.02 -2.32 -7.55
CA GLN A 83 12.64 -3.69 -7.26
C GLN A 83 11.11 -3.86 -7.21
N SER A 84 10.38 -2.96 -6.54
CA SER A 84 8.92 -3.01 -6.53
C SER A 84 8.34 -2.83 -7.94
N ILE A 85 8.85 -1.91 -8.75
CA ILE A 85 8.40 -1.71 -10.14
C ILE A 85 8.62 -2.97 -10.99
N ASN A 86 9.70 -3.72 -10.77
CA ASN A 86 9.98 -4.95 -11.51
C ASN A 86 9.10 -6.14 -11.09
N LYS A 87 8.38 -6.05 -9.96
CA LYS A 87 7.49 -7.11 -9.45
C LYS A 87 6.04 -6.95 -9.90
N VAL A 88 5.62 -5.74 -10.27
CA VAL A 88 4.22 -5.48 -10.64
C VAL A 88 3.95 -5.87 -12.10
N ASP A 89 2.70 -6.22 -12.39
CA ASP A 89 2.26 -6.57 -13.75
C ASP A 89 2.11 -5.34 -14.65
N PHE A 90 1.85 -4.18 -14.05
CA PHE A 90 1.77 -2.89 -14.74
C PHE A 90 2.36 -1.76 -13.91
N SER A 91 3.16 -0.89 -14.54
CA SER A 91 3.63 0.34 -13.90
C SER A 91 3.64 1.50 -14.88
N ALA A 92 3.11 2.65 -14.46
CA ALA A 92 3.11 3.88 -15.26
C ALA A 92 3.09 5.14 -14.39
N SER A 93 3.43 6.28 -15.00
CA SER A 93 3.27 7.59 -14.37
C SER A 93 2.01 8.29 -14.89
N VAL A 94 1.21 8.86 -14.00
CA VAL A 94 0.02 9.67 -14.34
C VAL A 94 0.45 10.93 -15.11
N SER A 95 1.50 11.61 -14.64
CA SER A 95 2.17 12.67 -15.41
C SER A 95 3.35 12.13 -16.20
N ASN A 96 3.40 12.46 -17.49
CA ASN A 96 4.53 12.16 -18.37
C ASN A 96 5.75 13.08 -18.19
N ASP A 97 5.62 14.11 -17.35
CA ASP A 97 6.70 15.01 -16.95
C ASP A 97 7.25 14.64 -15.55
N PRO A 98 8.51 15.02 -15.24
CA PRO A 98 9.02 15.07 -13.86
C PRO A 98 8.21 16.01 -12.95
N TYR A 99 8.50 16.02 -11.65
CA TYR A 99 7.80 16.90 -10.70
C TYR A 99 7.97 18.38 -11.07
N LYS A 100 6.83 19.06 -11.22
CA LYS A 100 6.68 20.48 -11.55
C LYS A 100 5.84 21.22 -10.52
N SER A 101 4.77 20.59 -10.01
CA SER A 101 3.88 21.25 -9.03
C SER A 101 3.02 20.25 -8.24
N PRO A 102 2.45 20.69 -7.09
CA PRO A 102 1.49 19.88 -6.33
C PRO A 102 0.26 19.42 -7.12
N MET A 103 -0.05 20.04 -8.27
CA MET A 103 -1.16 19.58 -9.12
C MET A 103 -0.96 18.15 -9.63
N GLN A 104 0.28 17.68 -9.80
CA GLN A 104 0.55 16.30 -10.22
C GLN A 104 0.19 15.30 -9.11
N LEU A 105 0.40 15.67 -7.84
CA LEU A 105 0.00 14.84 -6.71
C LEU A 105 -1.52 14.77 -6.58
N ARG A 106 -2.23 15.89 -6.79
CA ARG A 106 -3.71 15.89 -6.80
C ARG A 106 -4.27 15.08 -7.97
N ALA A 107 -3.72 15.27 -9.18
CA ALA A 107 -4.14 14.50 -10.34
C ALA A 107 -3.88 12.99 -10.16
N TYR A 108 -2.82 12.63 -9.45
CA TYR A 108 -2.56 11.25 -9.06
C TYR A 108 -3.61 10.72 -8.08
N GLN A 109 -3.93 11.45 -7.01
CA GLN A 109 -4.99 11.08 -6.06
C GLN A 109 -6.34 10.90 -6.77
N ASP A 110 -6.72 11.86 -7.62
CA ASP A 110 -7.94 11.80 -8.42
C ASP A 110 -7.92 10.60 -9.37
N PHE A 111 -6.77 10.32 -10.02
CA PHE A 111 -6.61 9.14 -10.87
C PHE A 111 -6.87 7.86 -10.09
N MET A 112 -6.22 7.69 -8.93
CA MET A 112 -6.37 6.48 -8.11
C MET A 112 -7.84 6.27 -7.73
N LEU A 113 -8.49 7.28 -7.15
CA LEU A 113 -9.90 7.21 -6.70
C LEU A 113 -10.89 6.89 -7.82
N ASN A 114 -10.63 7.34 -9.05
CA ASN A 114 -11.50 7.07 -10.20
C ASN A 114 -11.18 5.76 -10.93
N HIS A 115 -10.13 5.03 -10.53
CA HIS A 115 -9.70 3.78 -11.17
C HIS A 115 -9.61 2.61 -10.18
N THR A 116 -10.12 2.77 -8.97
CA THR A 116 -10.29 1.73 -7.97
C THR A 116 -11.75 1.68 -7.52
N ASP A 117 -12.19 0.53 -7.02
CA ASP A 117 -13.56 0.36 -6.50
C ASP A 117 -13.64 0.58 -4.98
N ARG A 118 -12.50 0.42 -4.27
CA ARG A 118 -12.38 0.59 -2.83
C ARG A 118 -10.94 0.93 -2.43
N ALA A 119 -10.74 1.43 -1.22
CA ALA A 119 -9.40 1.70 -0.68
C ALA A 119 -9.13 0.94 0.63
N LEU A 120 -7.88 0.51 0.81
CA LEU A 120 -7.32 0.12 2.11
C LEU A 120 -6.28 1.17 2.51
N LEU A 121 -6.41 1.75 3.70
CA LEU A 121 -5.53 2.81 4.17
C LEU A 121 -5.02 2.51 5.58
N ILE A 122 -3.71 2.61 5.79
CA ILE A 122 -3.11 2.56 7.12
C ILE A 122 -2.81 3.99 7.55
N TYR A 123 -3.55 4.50 8.55
CA TYR A 123 -3.39 5.88 8.98
C TYR A 123 -3.91 6.11 10.41
N ASP A 124 -3.13 6.85 11.19
CA ASP A 124 -3.50 7.29 12.54
C ASP A 124 -4.16 8.68 12.49
N VAL A 125 -5.45 8.73 12.80
CA VAL A 125 -6.25 9.98 12.79
C VAL A 125 -5.88 10.91 13.94
N ASP A 126 -5.43 10.36 15.07
CA ASP A 126 -5.05 11.12 16.26
C ASP A 126 -3.64 11.72 16.16
N ASN A 127 -2.77 11.11 15.34
CA ASN A 127 -1.42 11.58 15.08
C ASN A 127 -1.22 11.95 13.59
N PRO A 128 -1.75 13.10 13.14
CA PRO A 128 -1.79 13.44 11.73
C PRO A 128 -0.41 13.58 11.10
N GLY A 129 -0.25 12.90 9.96
CA GLY A 129 1.01 12.79 9.22
C GLY A 129 0.86 13.14 7.74
N LYS A 130 1.85 12.74 6.92
CA LYS A 130 1.85 13.03 5.47
C LYS A 130 0.65 12.41 4.75
N THR A 131 0.18 11.27 5.23
CA THR A 131 -0.98 10.52 4.68
C THR A 131 -2.33 11.17 5.03
N GLN A 132 -2.35 12.24 5.84
CA GLN A 132 -3.59 12.97 6.16
C GLN A 132 -4.33 13.42 4.90
N TYR A 133 -3.60 13.91 3.91
CA TYR A 133 -4.19 14.39 2.66
C TYR A 133 -4.86 13.25 1.88
N ASP A 134 -4.27 12.06 1.86
CA ASP A 134 -4.86 10.89 1.19
C ASP A 134 -6.13 10.44 1.92
N TYR A 135 -6.07 10.35 3.25
CA TYR A 135 -7.23 10.03 4.10
C TYR A 135 -8.40 10.99 3.85
N GLU A 136 -8.15 12.30 3.90
CA GLU A 136 -9.20 13.30 3.70
C GLU A 136 -9.83 13.22 2.31
N GLN A 137 -9.03 12.94 1.28
CA GLN A 137 -9.52 12.84 -0.09
C GLN A 137 -10.33 11.56 -0.32
N ILE A 138 -9.86 10.42 0.18
CA ILE A 138 -10.61 9.15 0.15
C ILE A 138 -11.95 9.30 0.87
N LYS A 139 -11.93 9.85 2.09
CA LYS A 139 -13.14 10.08 2.88
C LYS A 139 -14.14 11.01 2.18
N ARG A 140 -13.67 12.14 1.62
CA ARG A 140 -14.55 13.03 0.85
C ARG A 140 -15.11 12.35 -0.39
N PHE A 141 -14.32 11.51 -1.05
CA PHE A 141 -14.76 10.80 -2.24
C PHE A 141 -15.86 9.77 -1.92
N SER A 142 -15.72 9.03 -0.82
CA SER A 142 -16.73 8.06 -0.35
C SER A 142 -18.01 8.69 0.19
N GLU A 143 -17.97 9.93 0.67
CA GLU A 143 -19.18 10.66 1.09
C GLU A 143 -20.13 10.97 -0.10
N ILE A 144 -19.62 10.97 -1.34
CA ILE A 144 -20.39 11.37 -2.53
C ILE A 144 -20.38 10.32 -3.67
N HIS A 145 -19.65 9.22 -3.53
CA HIS A 145 -19.63 8.10 -4.47
C HIS A 145 -19.84 6.78 -3.73
N ASP A 146 -20.28 5.75 -4.46
CA ASP A 146 -20.31 4.37 -3.96
C ASP A 146 -18.87 3.82 -3.95
N TYR A 147 -18.08 4.25 -2.97
CA TYR A 147 -16.66 3.94 -2.84
C TYR A 147 -16.37 3.62 -1.37
N ASP A 148 -16.17 2.34 -1.07
CA ASP A 148 -15.86 1.92 0.29
C ASP A 148 -14.37 2.13 0.61
N TYR A 149 -14.06 2.39 1.87
CA TYR A 149 -12.68 2.40 2.33
C TYR A 149 -12.54 1.80 3.73
N HIS A 150 -11.55 0.93 3.88
CA HIS A 150 -11.16 0.40 5.18
C HIS A 150 -9.93 1.18 5.69
N LEU A 151 -10.13 1.87 6.81
CA LEU A 151 -9.07 2.50 7.57
C LEU A 151 -8.57 1.53 8.65
N ILE A 152 -7.31 1.11 8.52
CA ILE A 152 -6.56 0.46 9.58
C ILE A 152 -5.95 1.58 10.42
N ASP A 153 -6.52 1.83 11.58
CA ASP A 153 -6.05 2.85 12.52
C ASP A 153 -5.02 2.29 13.53
N PHE A 154 -4.64 3.12 14.50
CA PHE A 154 -3.64 2.74 15.49
C PHE A 154 -4.11 1.59 16.39
N ASP A 155 -5.40 1.53 16.72
CA ASP A 155 -5.95 0.50 17.59
C ASP A 155 -5.95 -0.85 16.87
N GLU A 156 -6.38 -0.88 15.60
CA GLU A 156 -6.32 -2.10 14.77
C GLU A 156 -4.87 -2.59 14.57
N LEU A 157 -3.92 -1.68 14.36
CA LEU A 157 -2.49 -2.03 14.31
C LEU A 157 -1.97 -2.62 15.62
N GLN A 158 -2.45 -2.10 16.76
CA GLN A 158 -2.03 -2.57 18.08
C GLN A 158 -2.59 -3.96 18.39
N GLU A 159 -3.83 -4.22 17.99
CA GLU A 159 -4.46 -5.54 18.06
C GLU A 159 -3.69 -6.55 17.19
N ALA A 160 -3.42 -6.20 15.93
CA ALA A 160 -2.65 -7.04 15.03
C ALA A 160 -1.22 -7.31 15.53
N ALA A 161 -0.57 -6.33 16.18
CA ALA A 161 0.74 -6.52 16.79
C ALA A 161 0.70 -7.58 17.91
N ASN A 162 -0.34 -7.55 18.74
CA ASN A 162 -0.51 -8.51 19.83
C ASN A 162 -0.79 -9.92 19.29
N GLU A 163 -1.66 -10.03 18.29
CA GLU A 163 -1.96 -11.30 17.62
C GLU A 163 -0.73 -11.89 16.94
N TYR A 164 0.03 -11.07 16.22
CA TYR A 164 1.27 -11.47 15.57
C TYR A 164 2.28 -12.02 16.58
N GLN A 165 2.45 -11.35 17.72
CA GLN A 165 3.35 -11.81 18.78
C GLN A 165 2.86 -13.12 19.42
N ASN A 166 1.56 -13.26 19.67
CA ASN A 166 0.99 -14.50 20.21
C ASN A 166 1.19 -15.68 19.25
N ASN A 167 0.98 -15.46 17.96
CA ASN A 167 1.19 -16.49 16.95
C ASN A 167 2.64 -16.94 16.89
N LEU A 168 3.60 -16.00 16.90
CA LEU A 168 5.03 -16.33 16.98
C LEU A 168 5.37 -17.20 18.19
N ASN A 169 4.85 -16.86 19.38
CA ASN A 169 5.09 -17.66 20.59
C ASN A 169 4.53 -19.08 20.46
N ASN A 170 3.35 -19.24 19.85
CA ASN A 170 2.73 -20.55 19.66
C ASN A 170 3.49 -21.44 18.65
N PHE A 171 4.25 -20.86 17.70
CA PHE A 171 5.09 -21.62 16.77
C PHE A 171 6.43 -22.05 17.38
N GLU A 172 6.84 -21.45 18.50
CA GLU A 172 8.09 -21.78 19.22
C GLU A 172 7.90 -22.85 20.33
N GLU A 173 6.66 -23.21 20.66
CA GLU A 173 6.30 -24.32 21.58
C GLU A 173 6.09 -25.66 20.85
#